data_AF-A0A1Q3K251-F1
#
_entry.id   AF-A0A1Q3K251-F1
#
_cell.length_a   1.000
_cell.length_b   1.000
_cell.length_c   1.000
_cell.angle_alpha   90.00
_cell.angle_beta   90.00
_cell.angle_gamma   90.00
#
_symmetry.space_group_name_H-M   'P 1'
#
loop_
_entity.id
_entity.type
_entity.pdbx_description
1 polymer ?
#
loop_
_entity_poly.entity_id
_entity_poly.type
_entity_poly.pdbx_seq_one_letter_code
_entity_poly.pdbx_strand_id
1 'polypeptide(L)'
;MATNDTNRFQAIISHCKEYGFIFPSSEIYDGLQAVYDYGQWGSELKKNIKDNWWKSMTQMHDNIVGVDASIFMHPTTWKASGHVDNFSDPMIDNKDSKKRYRVDHLIETFADDLKAKGETQKAENLLDEMNALLAKDDYAGLKNLIEENKIACSISKTCNWTEIRQFNLMFSTQLGSVAEDASEIYLRPETAQGIFVNFLNVQKTGRMKIPFGIAQIGKAFRNEIVARQFLFRMREFEQMEMQ
;
A
#
# COMPACT_ATOMS: atom_id res chain seq x y z
N MET A 1 18.71 -23.50 5.82
CA MET A 1 18.13 -23.19 4.49
C MET A 1 17.78 -21.70 4.30
N ALA A 2 17.92 -20.81 5.29
CA ALA A 2 17.50 -19.40 5.17
C ALA A 2 18.51 -18.43 4.50
N THR A 3 19.76 -18.83 4.27
CA THR A 3 20.80 -17.93 3.72
C THR A 3 20.83 -17.86 2.18
N ASN A 4 20.22 -18.82 1.48
CA ASN A 4 20.21 -18.82 0.00
C ASN A 4 19.14 -17.90 -0.61
N ASP A 5 18.02 -17.66 0.09
CA ASP A 5 16.91 -16.87 -0.47
C ASP A 5 17.20 -15.37 -0.51
N THR A 6 17.86 -14.81 0.50
CA THR A 6 18.24 -13.38 0.51
C THR A 6 19.20 -13.05 -0.64
N ASN A 7 20.16 -13.95 -0.91
CA ASN A 7 21.10 -13.78 -2.03
C ASN A 7 20.38 -13.89 -3.38
N ARG A 8 19.40 -14.79 -3.50
CA ARG A 8 18.61 -14.93 -4.73
C ARG A 8 17.74 -13.70 -5.01
N PHE A 9 17.12 -13.14 -3.98
CA PHE A 9 16.28 -11.95 -4.13
C PHE A 9 17.11 -10.73 -4.57
N GLN A 10 18.28 -10.51 -3.97
CA GLN A 10 19.20 -9.45 -4.40
C GLN A 10 19.68 -9.68 -5.84
N ALA A 11 20.00 -10.93 -6.21
CA ALA A 11 20.38 -11.25 -7.59
C ALA A 11 19.27 -10.94 -8.60
N ILE A 12 18.00 -11.18 -8.26
CA ILE A 12 16.84 -10.81 -9.11
C ILE A 12 16.75 -9.29 -9.26
N ILE A 13 16.88 -8.53 -8.17
CA ILE A 13 16.85 -7.06 -8.23
C ILE A 13 17.98 -6.54 -9.13
N SER A 14 19.20 -7.04 -8.96
CA SER A 14 20.34 -6.68 -9.80
C SER A 14 20.10 -7.03 -11.26
N HIS A 15 19.55 -8.21 -11.56
CA HIS A 15 19.20 -8.62 -12.92
C HIS A 15 18.13 -7.71 -13.54
N CYS A 16 17.08 -7.38 -12.79
CA CYS A 16 16.04 -6.47 -13.26
C CYS A 16 16.60 -5.10 -13.64
N LYS A 17 17.58 -4.61 -12.87
CA LYS A 17 18.28 -3.36 -13.17
C LYS A 17 19.18 -3.51 -14.39
N GLU A 18 20.09 -4.48 -14.39
CA GLU A 18 21.09 -4.64 -15.44
C GLU A 18 20.49 -4.90 -16.82
N TYR A 19 19.39 -5.65 -16.88
CA TYR A 19 18.74 -6.05 -18.13
C TYR A 19 17.52 -5.19 -18.51
N GLY A 20 17.34 -4.02 -17.89
CA GLY A 20 16.33 -3.06 -18.37
C GLY A 20 14.88 -3.44 -18.09
N PHE A 21 14.62 -4.08 -16.95
CA PHE A 21 13.27 -4.33 -16.44
C PHE A 21 12.79 -3.21 -15.52
N ILE A 22 13.49 -2.96 -14.41
CA ILE A 22 13.01 -2.05 -13.35
C ILE A 22 14.18 -1.27 -12.77
N PHE A 23 13.99 0.04 -12.56
CA PHE A 23 14.95 0.96 -11.98
C PHE A 23 14.32 1.77 -10.85
N PRO A 24 15.09 2.21 -9.83
CA PRO A 24 14.65 3.26 -8.92
C PRO A 24 14.23 4.52 -9.71
N SER A 25 13.04 5.05 -9.44
CA SER A 25 12.60 6.29 -10.07
C SER A 25 13.54 7.43 -9.70
N SER A 26 13.89 8.30 -10.66
CA SER A 26 14.75 9.46 -10.44
C SER A 26 16.14 9.09 -9.88
N GLU A 27 16.72 7.96 -10.32
CA GLU A 27 17.99 7.42 -9.79
C GLU A 27 19.15 8.42 -9.78
N ILE A 28 19.25 9.30 -10.78
CA ILE A 28 20.31 10.35 -10.85
C ILE A 28 20.20 11.41 -9.74
N TYR A 29 19.07 11.46 -9.04
CA TYR A 29 18.78 12.35 -7.91
C TYR A 29 18.59 11.55 -6.61
N ASP A 30 19.45 10.54 -6.39
CA ASP A 30 19.43 9.61 -5.25
C ASP A 30 18.21 8.67 -5.18
N GLY A 31 17.31 8.76 -6.17
CA GLY A 31 16.11 7.94 -6.27
C GLY A 31 14.98 8.37 -5.33
N LEU A 32 13.75 8.06 -5.72
CA LEU A 32 12.58 8.24 -4.86
C LEU A 32 12.18 6.90 -4.23
N GLN A 33 12.13 6.86 -2.90
CA GLN A 33 11.88 5.63 -2.16
C GLN A 33 10.51 5.00 -2.49
N ALA A 34 10.47 3.69 -2.75
CA ALA A 34 9.27 2.93 -3.16
C ALA A 34 8.57 3.43 -4.44
N VAL A 35 9.28 4.14 -5.30
CA VAL A 35 8.81 4.51 -6.64
C VAL A 35 9.82 3.96 -7.65
N TYR A 36 9.33 3.28 -8.67
CA TYR A 36 10.16 2.56 -9.63
C TYR A 36 9.69 2.79 -11.06
N ASP A 37 10.64 2.92 -11.96
CA ASP A 37 10.43 3.05 -13.40
C ASP A 37 10.62 1.69 -14.08
N TYR A 38 9.80 1.41 -15.09
CA TYR A 38 9.91 0.19 -15.89
C TYR A 38 10.75 0.51 -17.15
N GLY A 39 11.86 -0.21 -17.33
CA GLY A 39 12.73 -0.10 -18.52
C GLY A 39 12.09 -0.68 -19.78
N GLN A 40 12.88 -0.80 -20.86
CA GLN A 40 12.36 -1.29 -22.15
C GLN A 40 11.71 -2.67 -22.05
N TRP A 41 12.36 -3.63 -21.38
CA TRP A 41 11.84 -5.00 -21.26
C TRP A 41 10.77 -5.12 -20.17
N GLY A 42 10.89 -4.32 -19.11
CA GLY A 42 9.87 -4.25 -18.06
C GLY A 42 8.56 -3.67 -18.57
N SER A 43 8.63 -2.66 -19.44
CA SER A 43 7.47 -2.05 -20.07
C SER A 43 6.74 -3.04 -20.98
N GLU A 44 7.47 -3.77 -21.82
CA GLU A 44 6.88 -4.82 -22.67
C GLU A 44 6.29 -5.97 -21.85
N LEU A 45 7.01 -6.46 -20.84
CA LEU A 45 6.50 -7.50 -19.94
C LEU A 45 5.21 -7.06 -19.24
N LYS A 46 5.21 -5.85 -18.68
CA LYS A 46 4.06 -5.27 -17.98
C LYS A 46 2.88 -5.11 -18.93
N LYS A 47 3.11 -4.62 -20.15
CA LYS A 47 2.07 -4.50 -21.18
C LYS A 47 1.48 -5.87 -21.53
N ASN A 48 2.32 -6.88 -21.76
CA ASN A 48 1.86 -8.23 -22.09
C ASN A 48 1.00 -8.85 -20.97
N ILE A 49 1.37 -8.63 -19.71
CA ILE A 49 0.57 -9.06 -18.55
C ILE A 49 -0.79 -8.36 -18.54
N LYS A 50 -0.81 -7.03 -18.73
CA LYS A 50 -2.05 -6.23 -18.77
C LYS A 50 -2.96 -6.65 -19.91
N ASP A 51 -2.42 -6.82 -21.11
CA ASP A 51 -3.17 -7.21 -22.30
C ASP A 51 -3.77 -8.62 -22.13
N ASN A 52 -3.01 -9.55 -21.56
CA ASN A 52 -3.48 -10.89 -21.27
C ASN A 52 -4.65 -10.88 -20.27
N TRP A 53 -4.50 -10.16 -19.16
CA TRP A 53 -5.55 -10.04 -18.15
C TRP A 53 -6.79 -9.35 -18.72
N TRP A 54 -6.63 -8.25 -19.47
CA TRP A 54 -7.74 -7.51 -20.07
C TRP A 54 -8.53 -8.37 -21.04
N LYS A 55 -7.83 -9.13 -21.90
CA LYS A 55 -8.45 -10.10 -22.80
C LYS A 55 -9.20 -11.17 -22.02
N SER A 56 -8.58 -11.75 -20.99
CA SER A 56 -9.20 -12.76 -20.15
C SER A 56 -10.49 -12.25 -19.50
N MET A 57 -10.51 -11.00 -19.02
CA MET A 57 -11.67 -10.45 -18.32
C MET A 57 -12.75 -9.98 -19.29
N THR A 58 -12.42 -9.17 -20.29
CA THR A 58 -13.42 -8.42 -21.08
C THR A 58 -13.74 -9.04 -22.44
N GLN A 59 -12.91 -9.96 -22.94
CA GLN A 59 -13.08 -10.55 -24.28
C GLN A 59 -13.37 -12.05 -24.23
N MET A 60 -13.09 -12.71 -23.12
CA MET A 60 -13.40 -14.13 -22.89
C MET A 60 -14.63 -14.35 -22.02
N HIS A 61 -15.22 -13.28 -21.46
CA HIS A 61 -16.49 -13.30 -20.75
C HIS A 61 -17.49 -12.36 -21.42
N ASP A 62 -18.68 -12.86 -21.73
CA ASP A 62 -19.73 -12.09 -22.41
C ASP A 62 -20.37 -11.02 -21.52
N ASN A 63 -20.21 -11.13 -20.20
CA ASN A 63 -20.86 -10.29 -19.21
C ASN A 63 -19.91 -9.39 -18.42
N ILE A 64 -18.65 -9.21 -18.86
CA ILE A 64 -17.70 -8.31 -18.21
C ILE A 64 -17.29 -7.20 -19.17
N VAL A 65 -17.45 -5.95 -18.75
CA VAL A 65 -17.14 -4.77 -19.57
C VAL A 65 -16.03 -3.95 -18.96
N GLY A 66 -15.27 -3.25 -19.80
CA GLY A 66 -14.15 -2.43 -19.37
C GLY A 66 -14.54 -0.96 -19.12
N VAL A 67 -13.93 -0.34 -18.11
CA VAL A 67 -13.95 1.11 -17.89
C VAL A 67 -12.55 1.64 -17.58
N ASP A 68 -12.35 2.93 -17.80
CA ASP A 68 -11.17 3.67 -17.37
C ASP A 68 -11.62 4.94 -16.65
N ALA A 69 -11.73 4.87 -15.32
CA ALA A 69 -12.08 6.01 -14.49
C ALA A 69 -10.86 6.92 -14.23
N SER A 70 -11.11 8.20 -13.97
CA SER A 70 -10.08 9.16 -13.59
C SER A 70 -9.40 8.82 -12.26
N ILE A 71 -8.17 9.30 -12.09
CA ILE A 71 -7.45 9.25 -10.80
C ILE A 71 -8.05 10.26 -9.82
N PHE A 72 -8.29 11.48 -10.29
CA PHE A 72 -8.96 12.50 -9.50
C PHE A 72 -10.46 12.20 -9.42
N MET A 73 -10.95 12.11 -8.18
CA MET A 73 -12.36 11.90 -7.87
C MET A 73 -12.79 12.90 -6.81
N HIS A 74 -14.08 13.21 -6.78
CA HIS A 74 -14.63 14.14 -5.79
C HIS A 74 -14.36 13.62 -4.36
N PRO A 75 -13.87 14.45 -3.41
CA PRO A 75 -13.46 14.01 -2.06
C PRO A 75 -14.54 13.23 -1.30
N THR A 76 -15.81 13.57 -1.50
CA THR A 76 -16.95 12.86 -0.90
C THR A 76 -16.99 11.37 -1.27
N THR A 77 -16.42 10.97 -2.41
CA THR A 77 -16.30 9.55 -2.79
C THR A 77 -15.48 8.77 -1.77
N TRP A 78 -14.35 9.35 -1.33
CA TRP A 78 -13.44 8.74 -0.36
C TRP A 78 -14.01 8.78 1.06
N LYS A 79 -14.81 9.80 1.36
CA LYS A 79 -15.55 9.85 2.62
C LYS A 79 -16.67 8.80 2.66
N ALA A 80 -17.46 8.69 1.61
CA ALA A 80 -18.56 7.74 1.51
C ALA A 80 -18.09 6.27 1.54
N SER A 81 -16.92 6.00 0.95
CA SER A 81 -16.28 4.68 1.02
C SER A 81 -15.53 4.42 2.34
N GLY A 82 -15.45 5.40 3.23
CA GLY A 82 -14.76 5.29 4.52
C GLY A 82 -13.23 5.41 4.44
N HIS A 83 -12.64 5.69 3.28
CA HIS A 83 -11.20 5.84 3.13
C HIS A 83 -10.64 7.05 3.89
N VAL A 84 -11.39 8.15 3.95
CA VAL A 84 -10.94 9.34 4.71
C VAL A 84 -10.82 9.03 6.20
N ASP A 85 -11.77 8.25 6.74
CA ASP A 85 -11.91 8.03 8.18
C ASP A 85 -11.16 6.77 8.66
N ASN A 86 -11.06 5.73 7.82
CA ASN A 86 -10.56 4.41 8.24
C ASN A 86 -9.31 3.93 7.48
N PHE A 87 -8.88 4.60 6.40
CA PHE A 87 -7.70 4.19 5.63
C PHE A 87 -6.41 4.77 6.23
N SER A 88 -6.13 4.38 7.47
CA SER A 88 -4.97 4.84 8.23
C SER A 88 -4.24 3.70 8.91
N ASP A 89 -2.91 3.79 8.96
CA ASP A 89 -2.09 2.92 9.79
C ASP A 89 -1.76 3.58 11.13
N PRO A 90 -1.72 2.82 12.25
CA PRO A 90 -1.20 3.32 13.52
C PRO A 90 0.32 3.45 13.46
N MET A 91 0.81 4.65 13.74
CA MET A 91 2.23 5.02 13.62
C MET A 91 2.81 5.52 14.94
N ILE A 92 4.09 5.19 15.15
CA ILE A 92 4.88 5.67 16.29
C ILE A 92 6.25 6.18 15.83
N ASP A 93 6.73 7.26 16.44
CA ASP A 93 8.04 7.85 16.14
C ASP A 93 8.98 7.64 17.35
N ASN A 94 10.25 7.29 17.11
CA ASN A 94 11.27 7.35 18.16
C ASN A 94 11.80 8.79 18.28
N LYS A 95 11.76 9.38 19.47
CA LYS A 95 12.16 10.77 19.69
C LYS A 95 13.65 11.03 19.47
N ASP A 96 14.50 10.01 19.67
CA ASP A 96 15.95 10.16 19.57
C ASP A 96 16.41 9.97 18.11
N SER A 97 15.94 8.90 17.45
CA SER A 97 16.32 8.62 16.06
C SER A 97 15.47 9.35 15.02
N LYS A 98 14.36 9.98 15.43
CA LYS A 98 13.33 10.59 14.58
C LYS A 98 12.76 9.66 13.51
N LYS A 99 12.93 8.35 13.70
CA LYS A 99 12.47 7.35 12.73
C LYS A 99 11.05 6.96 13.06
N ARG A 100 10.25 6.85 12.00
CA ARG A 100 8.86 6.44 12.04
C ARG A 100 8.72 4.94 11.80
N TYR A 101 7.83 4.31 12.56
CA TYR A 101 7.52 2.89 12.50
C TYR A 101 6.02 2.68 12.47
N ARG A 102 5.55 1.78 11.59
CA ARG A 102 4.21 1.23 11.74
C ARG A 102 4.19 0.36 12.99
N VAL A 103 3.16 0.53 13.81
CA VAL A 103 3.05 -0.12 15.12
C VAL A 103 2.97 -1.63 14.98
N ASP A 104 2.16 -2.12 14.04
CA ASP A 104 2.01 -3.54 13.73
C ASP A 104 3.35 -4.19 13.36
N HIS A 105 4.05 -3.64 12.38
CA HIS A 105 5.35 -4.17 11.95
C HIS A 105 6.43 -4.09 13.02
N LEU A 106 6.41 -3.06 13.87
CA LEU A 106 7.34 -2.95 14.99
C LEU A 106 7.16 -4.12 15.96
N ILE A 107 5.91 -4.45 16.28
CA ILE A 107 5.55 -5.56 17.18
C ILE A 107 5.80 -6.91 16.50
N GLU A 108 5.43 -7.08 15.24
CA GLU A 108 5.69 -8.30 14.45
C GLU A 108 7.18 -8.62 14.37
N THR A 109 8.01 -7.62 14.07
CA THR A 109 9.47 -7.81 13.98
C THR A 109 10.03 -8.29 15.32
N PHE A 110 9.54 -7.72 16.43
CA PHE A 110 9.95 -8.15 17.76
C PHE A 110 9.44 -9.55 18.11
N ALA A 111 8.22 -9.90 17.70
CA ALA A 111 7.68 -11.24 17.86
C ALA A 111 8.51 -12.29 17.09
N ASP A 112 8.98 -11.96 15.88
CA ASP A 112 9.88 -12.82 15.11
C ASP A 112 11.24 -13.00 15.82
N ASP A 113 11.79 -11.93 16.41
CA ASP A 113 13.01 -12.02 17.23
C ASP A 113 12.82 -12.90 18.48
N LEU A 114 11.64 -12.88 19.10
CA LEU A 114 11.29 -13.77 20.22
C LEU A 114 11.18 -15.23 19.77
N LYS A 115 10.53 -15.50 18.62
CA LYS A 115 10.48 -16.85 18.03
C LYS A 115 11.88 -17.39 17.74
N ALA A 116 12.76 -16.55 17.20
CA ALA A 116 14.15 -16.94 16.92
C ALA A 116 14.95 -17.29 18.18
N LYS A 117 14.59 -16.71 19.34
CA LYS A 117 15.16 -17.03 20.66
C LYS A 117 14.52 -18.25 21.33
N GLY A 118 13.53 -18.88 20.70
CA GLY A 118 12.79 -20.03 21.24
C GLY A 118 11.62 -19.64 22.16
N GLU A 119 11.26 -18.35 22.24
CA GLU A 119 10.17 -17.84 23.08
C GLU A 119 8.83 -17.78 22.30
N THR A 120 8.49 -18.86 21.59
CA THR A 120 7.34 -18.90 20.65
C THR A 120 6.02 -18.53 21.31
N GLN A 121 5.75 -19.02 22.53
CA GLN A 121 4.50 -18.72 23.23
C GLN A 121 4.34 -17.23 23.57
N LYS A 122 5.44 -16.55 23.92
CA LYS A 122 5.39 -15.11 24.20
C LYS A 122 5.16 -14.31 22.92
N ALA A 123 5.75 -14.74 21.82
CA ALA A 123 5.56 -14.11 20.52
C ALA A 123 4.10 -14.26 20.03
N GLU A 124 3.49 -15.44 20.20
CA GLU A 124 2.09 -15.67 19.86
C GLU A 124 1.16 -14.82 20.73
N ASN A 125 1.34 -14.84 22.05
CA ASN A 125 0.53 -14.01 22.96
C ASN A 125 0.63 -12.51 22.63
N LEU A 126 1.83 -12.03 22.29
CA LEU A 126 2.07 -10.63 21.90
C LEU A 126 1.30 -10.25 20.63
N LEU A 127 1.29 -11.13 19.63
CA LEU A 127 0.56 -10.91 18.37
C LEU A 127 -0.95 -10.95 18.58
N ASP A 128 -1.45 -11.85 19.43
CA ASP A 128 -2.86 -11.94 19.77
C ASP A 128 -3.35 -10.69 20.52
N GLU A 129 -2.56 -10.19 21.47
CA GLU A 129 -2.86 -8.96 22.20
C GLU A 129 -2.84 -7.73 21.29
N MET A 130 -1.84 -7.63 20.40
CA MET A 130 -1.78 -6.60 19.38
C MET A 130 -3.04 -6.61 18.49
N ASN A 131 -3.44 -7.78 17.99
CA ASN A 131 -4.63 -7.91 17.14
C ASN A 131 -5.91 -7.50 17.88
N ALA A 132 -6.03 -7.85 19.16
CA ALA A 132 -7.17 -7.48 19.99
C ALA A 132 -7.25 -5.96 20.26
N LEU A 133 -6.11 -5.29 20.41
CA LEU A 133 -6.03 -3.85 20.61
C LEU A 133 -6.27 -3.07 19.31
N LEU A 134 -5.72 -3.54 18.19
CA LEU A 134 -5.98 -2.97 16.86
C LEU A 134 -7.46 -3.05 16.49
N ALA A 135 -8.13 -4.16 16.78
CA ALA A 135 -9.57 -4.32 16.52
C ALA A 135 -10.46 -3.36 17.33
N LYS A 136 -9.94 -2.75 18.40
CA LYS A 136 -10.64 -1.80 19.28
C LYS A 136 -10.16 -0.34 19.10
N ASP A 137 -9.23 -0.09 18.19
CA ASP A 137 -8.54 1.19 18.04
C ASP A 137 -7.91 1.71 19.36
N ASP A 138 -7.47 0.81 20.24
CA ASP A 138 -6.89 1.16 21.55
C ASP A 138 -5.39 1.49 21.43
N TYR A 139 -5.10 2.72 21.00
CA TYR A 139 -3.74 3.22 20.82
C TYR A 139 -2.97 3.36 22.14
N ALA A 140 -3.64 3.63 23.25
CA ALA A 140 -2.99 3.70 24.54
C ALA A 140 -2.53 2.30 24.97
N GLY A 141 -3.38 1.29 24.80
CA GLY A 141 -3.02 -0.11 25.02
C GLY A 141 -1.86 -0.57 24.14
N LEU A 142 -1.87 -0.23 22.85
CA LEU A 142 -0.75 -0.56 21.94
C LEU A 142 0.57 0.07 22.37
N LYS A 143 0.53 1.31 22.87
CA LYS A 143 1.72 1.98 23.39
C LYS A 143 2.23 1.30 24.67
N ASN A 144 1.34 0.95 25.59
CA ASN A 144 1.70 0.22 26.81
C ASN A 144 2.34 -1.13 26.46
N LEU A 145 1.78 -1.84 25.47
CA LEU A 145 2.33 -3.12 25.00
C LEU A 145 3.78 -2.99 24.50
N ILE A 146 4.10 -1.91 23.77
CA ILE A 146 5.46 -1.59 23.31
C ILE A 146 6.40 -1.29 24.48
N GLU A 147 5.94 -0.51 25.47
CA GLU A 147 6.75 -0.09 26.62
C GLU A 147 7.01 -1.24 27.61
N GLU A 148 5.99 -2.05 27.91
CA GLU A 148 6.09 -3.21 28.82
C GLU A 148 7.04 -4.28 28.28
N ASN A 149 6.95 -4.56 26.98
CA ASN A 149 7.86 -5.49 26.30
C ASN A 149 9.23 -4.88 25.98
N LYS A 150 9.44 -3.59 26.31
CA LYS A 150 10.67 -2.83 26.07
C LYS A 150 11.15 -2.95 24.62
N ILE A 151 10.22 -2.82 23.67
CA ILE A 151 10.55 -2.91 22.25
C ILE A 151 11.37 -1.67 21.87
N ALA A 152 12.66 -1.89 21.61
CA ALA A 152 13.62 -0.84 21.35
C ALA A 152 13.69 -0.48 19.86
N CYS A 153 13.98 0.79 19.57
CA CYS A 153 14.20 1.25 18.20
C CYS A 153 15.41 0.54 17.57
N SER A 154 15.25 0.08 16.32
CA SER A 154 16.32 -0.62 15.60
C SER A 154 17.58 0.23 15.34
N ILE A 155 17.48 1.57 15.43
CA ILE A 155 18.58 2.50 15.18
C ILE A 155 19.19 2.99 16.49
N SER A 156 18.40 3.66 17.33
CA SER A 156 18.90 4.27 18.58
C SER A 156 19.00 3.28 19.73
N LYS A 157 18.37 2.10 19.62
CA LYS A 157 18.21 1.13 20.72
C LYS A 157 17.54 1.69 21.97
N THR A 158 16.85 2.83 21.85
CA THR A 158 16.08 3.46 22.93
C THR A 158 14.60 3.10 22.78
N CYS A 159 13.89 3.10 23.91
CA CYS A 159 12.42 2.94 23.97
C CYS A 159 11.71 4.29 24.13
N ASN A 160 12.34 5.39 23.68
CA ASN A 160 11.79 6.73 23.81
C ASN A 160 10.81 7.02 22.67
N TRP A 161 9.57 6.56 22.84
CA TRP A 161 8.53 6.64 21.81
C TRP A 161 7.61 7.86 21.98
N THR A 162 7.00 8.31 20.89
CA THR A 162 5.88 9.28 20.91
C THR A 162 4.55 8.58 21.17
N GLU A 163 3.47 9.36 21.30
CA GLU A 163 2.11 8.81 21.20
C GLU A 163 1.88 8.19 19.83
N ILE A 164 1.07 7.13 19.80
CA ILE A 164 0.62 6.51 18.56
C ILE A 164 -0.42 7.43 17.90
N ARG A 165 -0.26 7.65 16.60
CA ARG A 165 -1.16 8.49 15.79
C ARG A 165 -1.58 7.74 14.54
N GLN A 166 -2.82 7.95 14.11
CA GLN A 166 -3.27 7.51 12.80
C GLN A 166 -2.57 8.32 11.71
N PHE A 167 -2.08 7.63 10.70
CA PHE A 167 -1.53 8.25 9.51
C PHE A 167 -2.35 7.81 8.29
N ASN A 168 -3.01 8.78 7.65
CA ASN A 168 -3.79 8.50 6.46
C ASN A 168 -2.87 8.09 5.31
N LEU A 169 -3.18 6.95 4.68
CA LEU A 169 -2.40 6.38 3.61
C LEU A 169 -2.76 6.94 2.23
N MET A 170 -3.74 7.83 2.11
CA MET A 170 -4.03 8.53 0.87
C MET A 170 -3.06 9.69 0.66
N PHE A 171 -2.64 9.88 -0.59
CA PHE A 171 -1.97 11.11 -0.99
C PHE A 171 -3.02 12.20 -1.21
N SER A 172 -2.89 13.32 -0.50
CA SER A 172 -3.66 14.51 -0.79
C SER A 172 -2.87 15.51 -1.64
N THR A 173 -3.61 16.28 -2.42
CA THR A 173 -3.13 17.41 -3.20
C THR A 173 -4.19 18.49 -3.21
N GLN A 174 -3.85 19.66 -3.73
CA GLN A 174 -4.73 20.82 -3.77
C GLN A 174 -5.17 21.09 -5.21
N LEU A 175 -6.47 21.27 -5.41
CA LEU A 175 -7.08 21.60 -6.68
C LEU A 175 -7.59 23.04 -6.64
N GLY A 176 -6.94 23.93 -7.38
CA GLY A 176 -7.31 25.34 -7.47
C GLY A 176 -6.24 26.16 -8.20
N SER A 177 -6.65 27.23 -8.87
CA SER A 177 -5.72 28.16 -9.54
C SER A 177 -5.04 29.12 -8.55
N VAL A 178 -5.66 29.34 -7.39
CA VAL A 178 -5.17 30.20 -6.31
C VAL A 178 -5.00 29.35 -5.06
N ALA A 179 -3.85 29.47 -4.40
CA ALA A 179 -3.50 28.63 -3.25
C ALA A 179 -4.46 28.80 -2.06
N GLU A 180 -5.09 29.96 -1.92
CA GLU A 180 -5.99 30.28 -0.79
C GLU A 180 -7.38 29.64 -0.94
N ASP A 181 -7.85 29.40 -2.17
CA ASP A 181 -9.17 28.80 -2.46
C ASP A 181 -9.07 27.34 -2.94
N ALA A 182 -7.88 26.73 -2.82
CA ALA A 182 -7.65 25.40 -3.35
C ALA A 182 -8.35 24.33 -2.50
N SER A 183 -9.16 23.50 -3.16
CA SER A 183 -9.87 22.40 -2.53
C SER A 183 -8.96 21.18 -2.38
N GLU A 184 -8.97 20.51 -1.23
CA GLU A 184 -8.23 19.27 -1.04
C GLU A 184 -8.85 18.15 -1.90
N ILE A 185 -8.01 17.43 -2.64
CA ILE A 185 -8.38 16.25 -3.42
C ILE A 185 -7.36 15.14 -3.18
N TYR A 186 -7.78 13.90 -3.34
CA TYR A 186 -6.92 12.74 -3.10
C TYR A 186 -6.56 12.04 -4.41
N LEU A 187 -5.35 11.48 -4.48
CA LEU A 187 -5.01 10.46 -5.45
C LEU A 187 -5.64 9.14 -4.98
N ARG A 188 -6.33 8.44 -5.89
CA ARG A 188 -7.06 7.22 -5.53
C ARG A 188 -6.14 6.13 -4.93
N PRO A 189 -6.49 5.53 -3.78
CA PRO A 189 -5.76 4.41 -3.18
C PRO A 189 -6.08 3.04 -3.79
N GLU A 190 -7.14 2.97 -4.61
CA GLU A 190 -7.61 1.79 -5.33
C GLU A 190 -8.37 2.16 -6.61
N THR A 191 -8.65 1.19 -7.49
CA THR A 191 -9.42 1.43 -8.73
C THR A 191 -10.92 1.18 -8.60
N ALA A 192 -11.36 0.42 -7.60
CA ALA A 192 -12.73 -0.04 -7.41
C ALA A 192 -13.77 1.09 -7.29
N GLN A 193 -13.46 2.18 -6.59
CA GLN A 193 -14.40 3.30 -6.46
C GLN A 193 -14.83 3.90 -7.81
N GLY A 194 -13.92 3.92 -8.79
CA GLY A 194 -14.23 4.37 -10.15
C GLY A 194 -15.27 3.50 -10.86
N ILE A 195 -15.27 2.20 -10.55
CA ILE A 195 -16.25 1.23 -11.04
C ILE A 195 -17.61 1.48 -10.36
N PHE A 196 -17.64 1.61 -9.03
CA PHE A 196 -18.88 1.78 -8.27
C PHE A 196 -19.64 3.05 -8.66
N VAL A 197 -18.94 4.19 -8.80
CA VAL A 197 -19.60 5.45 -9.18
C VAL A 197 -20.17 5.40 -10.61
N ASN A 198 -19.61 4.54 -11.48
CA ASN A 198 -20.06 4.38 -12.86
C ASN A 198 -21.00 3.21 -13.07
N PHE A 199 -21.38 2.46 -12.03
CA PHE A 199 -22.22 1.27 -12.15
C PHE A 199 -23.48 1.52 -12.99
N LEU A 200 -24.25 2.55 -12.66
CA LEU A 200 -25.48 2.88 -13.38
C LEU A 200 -25.23 3.38 -14.80
N ASN A 201 -24.13 4.09 -15.05
CA ASN A 201 -23.77 4.56 -16.38
C ASN A 201 -23.49 3.36 -17.29
N VAL A 202 -22.64 2.43 -16.81
CA VAL A 202 -22.24 1.23 -17.54
C VAL A 202 -23.42 0.28 -17.75
N GLN A 203 -24.20 0.01 -16.70
CA GLN A 203 -25.36 -0.87 -16.79
C GLN A 203 -26.35 -0.38 -17.86
N LYS A 204 -26.64 0.93 -17.89
CA LYS A 204 -27.61 1.52 -18.82
C LYS A 204 -27.09 1.58 -20.25
N THR A 205 -25.85 2.02 -20.47
CA THR A 205 -25.30 2.17 -21.82
C THR A 205 -24.92 0.84 -22.44
N GLY A 206 -24.36 -0.09 -21.64
CA GLY A 206 -24.04 -1.46 -22.05
C GLY A 206 -25.24 -2.39 -22.09
N ARG A 207 -26.40 -1.96 -21.57
CA ARG A 207 -27.64 -2.77 -21.45
C ARG A 207 -27.40 -4.10 -20.71
N MET A 208 -26.52 -4.06 -19.72
CA MET A 208 -26.09 -5.25 -18.99
C MET A 208 -27.19 -5.76 -18.07
N LYS A 209 -27.35 -7.08 -18.00
CA LYS A 209 -28.22 -7.74 -17.03
C LYS A 209 -27.38 -8.29 -15.89
N ILE A 210 -27.88 -8.19 -14.67
CA ILE A 210 -27.23 -8.76 -13.49
C ILE A 210 -27.32 -10.30 -13.58
N PRO A 211 -26.23 -11.05 -13.31
CA PRO A 211 -24.90 -10.57 -12.94
C PRO A 211 -24.05 -10.16 -14.16
N PHE A 212 -23.38 -9.01 -14.03
CA PHE A 212 -22.34 -8.54 -14.96
C PHE A 212 -21.19 -7.94 -14.16
N GLY A 213 -19.99 -7.98 -14.71
CA GLY A 213 -18.79 -7.43 -14.09
C GLY A 213 -18.31 -6.16 -14.79
N ILE A 214 -17.58 -5.33 -14.07
CA ILE A 214 -16.87 -4.18 -14.62
C ILE A 214 -15.39 -4.30 -14.26
N ALA A 215 -14.53 -4.32 -15.26
CA ALA A 215 -13.09 -4.41 -15.11
C ALA A 215 -12.42 -3.05 -15.34
N GLN A 216 -11.39 -2.74 -14.55
CA GLN A 216 -10.55 -1.56 -14.74
C GLN A 216 -9.08 -1.93 -14.53
N ILE A 217 -8.22 -1.35 -15.37
CA ILE A 217 -6.77 -1.33 -15.16
C ILE A 217 -6.37 0.13 -14.97
N GLY A 218 -5.61 0.42 -13.92
CA GLY A 218 -5.12 1.78 -13.74
C GLY A 218 -4.19 1.96 -12.54
N LYS A 219 -3.62 3.15 -12.45
CA LYS A 219 -2.73 3.52 -11.33
C LYS A 219 -3.51 3.73 -10.04
N ALA A 220 -2.91 3.36 -8.92
CA ALA A 220 -3.34 3.65 -7.56
C ALA A 220 -2.12 4.07 -6.72
N PHE A 221 -2.39 4.85 -5.67
CA PHE A 221 -1.36 5.51 -4.88
C PHE A 221 -1.59 5.26 -3.40
N ARG A 222 -0.57 4.76 -2.70
CA ARG A 222 -0.61 4.54 -1.26
C ARG A 222 0.61 5.18 -0.63
N ASN A 223 0.40 6.02 0.37
CA ASN A 223 1.46 6.73 1.08
C ASN A 223 2.18 5.81 2.07
N GLU A 224 2.76 4.75 1.53
CA GLU A 224 3.48 3.72 2.28
C GLU A 224 4.73 4.31 2.93
N ILE A 225 4.88 4.04 4.23
CA ILE A 225 5.94 4.60 5.05
C ILE A 225 7.14 3.67 5.08
N VAL A 226 6.89 2.35 5.11
CA VAL A 226 7.94 1.33 5.11
C VAL A 226 8.10 0.79 3.69
N ALA A 227 8.81 1.55 2.88
CA ALA A 227 9.27 1.14 1.56
C ALA A 227 10.38 0.08 1.68
N ARG A 228 10.01 -1.18 1.93
CA ARG A 228 10.90 -2.34 1.93
C ARG A 228 10.39 -3.38 0.92
N GLN A 229 11.29 -4.21 0.41
CA GLN A 229 10.96 -5.34 -0.47
C GLN A 229 10.57 -4.97 -1.93
N PHE A 230 11.33 -4.07 -2.58
CA PHE A 230 11.22 -3.84 -4.04
C PHE A 230 9.76 -3.56 -4.51
N LEU A 231 9.27 -4.24 -5.55
CA LEU A 231 7.90 -4.05 -6.06
C LEU A 231 6.78 -4.51 -5.11
N PHE A 232 7.07 -5.18 -4.00
CA PHE A 232 6.03 -5.64 -3.07
C PHE A 232 5.41 -4.50 -2.24
N ARG A 233 6.15 -3.40 -2.05
CA ARG A 233 5.64 -2.19 -1.38
C ARG A 233 6.02 -0.95 -2.17
N MET A 234 5.06 -0.45 -2.93
CA MET A 234 5.21 0.72 -3.78
C MET A 234 4.25 1.82 -3.35
N ARG A 235 4.65 3.08 -3.58
CA ARG A 235 3.78 4.23 -3.39
C ARG A 235 2.87 4.52 -4.58
N GLU A 236 3.32 4.12 -5.77
CA GLU A 236 2.59 4.21 -7.02
C GLU A 236 2.67 2.85 -7.71
N PHE A 237 1.52 2.27 -8.06
CA PHE A 237 1.45 0.99 -8.74
C PHE A 237 0.21 0.92 -9.64
N GLU A 238 0.16 -0.07 -10.52
CA GLU A 238 -1.04 -0.34 -11.33
C GLU A 238 -1.78 -1.55 -10.73
N GLN A 239 -3.11 -1.46 -10.69
CA GLN A 239 -4.00 -2.54 -10.30
C GLN A 239 -4.86 -2.97 -11.49
N MET A 240 -5.29 -4.22 -11.44
CA MET A 240 -6.25 -4.80 -12.37
C MET A 240 -7.37 -5.39 -11.52
N GLU A 241 -8.50 -4.68 -11.43
CA GLU A 241 -9.62 -5.01 -10.54
C GLU A 241 -10.87 -5.30 -11.37
N MET A 242 -11.67 -6.27 -10.92
CA MET A 242 -12.96 -6.61 -11.49
C MET A 242 -13.95 -6.71 -10.34
N GLN A 243 -15.07 -5.99 -10.47
CA GLN A 243 -16.18 -5.96 -9.51
C GLN A 243 -17.44 -6.53 -10.16
#